data_AF-A0A847N9Y8-F1
#
_entry.id   AF-A0A847N9Y8-F1
#
_cell.length_a   1.000
_cell.length_b   1.000
_cell.length_c   1.000
_cell.angle_alpha   90.00
_cell.angle_beta   90.00
_cell.angle_gamma   90.00
#
_symmetry.space_group_name_H-M   'P 1'
#
loop_
_entity.id
_entity.type
_entity.pdbx_description
1 polymer ?
#
loop_
_entity_poly.entity_id
_entity_poly.type
_entity_poly.pdbx_seq_one_letter_code
_entity_poly.pdbx_strand_id
1 'polypeptide(L)'
;EPYYAFQLELPDKMVGRAMTDISKMNGTCKVLHTNGETAVLAGSAPVAAMRNYQKEVTAYTKGLGRLFLSLKGYETCHNSEEVIESIGYDSDMDAENPAGSVFCTHGAGFSVPWDKVKKYMHVESYLREKNDIPMGASNKQTVSEERWISLEEIDRIINKTYYGNQGKKSLWKRRKTAREIYYEHADYTSGQMEIKEEYLLVDGYNIIHAWPELKELADGNIESARMKLLDSLSNYQWIRQCRIIVVFDAYRVQGHREEITDYHNIHIVYTKEAQTADEYIEKFARDNRKKYNIAVATSDGLQQIIVRGAGCSLLSARELKAEIEEANRRIMEIYQEIQEKDRNYLIDALPDEARRQIEALVGKENETNNK
;
A
#
# COMPACT_ATOMS: atom_id res chain seq x y z
N GLU A 1 -0.80 16.90 5.82
CA GLU A 1 0.63 16.53 6.00
C GLU A 1 0.79 15.01 5.95
N PRO A 2 1.99 14.47 5.67
CA PRO A 2 2.20 13.02 5.67
C PRO A 2 2.27 12.46 7.10
N TYR A 3 1.71 11.26 7.30
CA TYR A 3 1.64 10.53 8.57
C TYR A 3 2.36 9.18 8.46
N TYR A 4 3.06 8.80 9.53
CA TYR A 4 3.57 7.45 9.72
C TYR A 4 2.59 6.60 10.52
N ALA A 5 2.42 5.35 10.12
CA ALA A 5 1.94 4.28 10.99
C ALA A 5 3.17 3.65 11.66
N PHE A 6 3.18 3.61 12.99
CA PHE A 6 4.32 3.14 13.76
C PHE A 6 3.97 1.95 14.64
N GLN A 7 4.97 1.10 14.87
CA GLN A 7 4.97 0.06 15.87
C GLN A 7 6.20 0.25 16.76
N LEU A 8 5.99 0.44 18.06
CA LEU A 8 7.04 0.70 19.02
C LEU A 8 7.06 -0.43 20.06
N GLU A 9 8.19 -1.13 20.11
CA GLU A 9 8.47 -2.15 21.11
C GLU A 9 9.32 -1.51 22.21
N LEU A 10 8.88 -1.63 23.46
CA LEU A 10 9.60 -1.10 24.60
C LEU A 10 9.33 -1.90 25.88
N PRO A 11 10.16 -1.78 26.92
CA PRO A 11 9.87 -2.40 28.21
C PRO A 11 8.57 -1.85 28.83
N ASP A 12 7.79 -2.73 29.48
CA ASP A 12 6.46 -2.38 30.05
C ASP A 12 6.51 -1.18 31.01
N LYS A 13 7.59 -1.07 31.79
CA LYS A 13 7.84 0.04 32.73
C LYS A 13 7.92 1.43 32.06
N MET A 14 8.13 1.49 30.75
CA MET A 14 8.32 2.74 30.00
C MET A 14 7.14 3.08 29.07
N VAL A 15 6.07 2.27 29.07
CA VAL A 15 4.89 2.45 28.20
C VAL A 15 4.20 3.79 28.42
N GLY A 16 3.97 4.17 29.68
CA GLY A 16 3.29 5.45 30.00
C GLY A 16 4.07 6.67 29.49
N ARG A 17 5.40 6.61 29.49
CA ARG A 17 6.24 7.68 28.94
C ARG A 17 6.10 7.75 27.42
N ALA A 18 6.20 6.61 26.72
CA ALA A 18 6.05 6.56 25.28
C ALA A 18 4.68 7.10 24.82
N MET A 19 3.60 6.72 25.50
CA MET A 19 2.23 7.23 25.22
C MET A 19 2.14 8.75 25.38
N THR A 20 2.81 9.30 26.40
CA THR A 20 2.83 10.75 26.66
C THR A 20 3.58 11.49 25.56
N ASP A 21 4.73 10.96 25.14
CA ASP A 21 5.55 11.57 24.09
C ASP A 21 4.82 11.52 22.74
N ILE A 22 4.18 10.40 22.39
CA ILE A 22 3.35 10.27 21.19
C ILE A 22 2.19 11.27 21.20
N SER A 23 1.53 11.44 22.35
CA SER A 23 0.43 12.41 22.48
C SER A 23 0.92 13.85 22.31
N LYS A 24 2.12 14.18 22.81
CA LYS A 24 2.76 15.50 22.58
C LYS A 24 3.14 15.73 21.12
N MET A 25 3.46 14.67 20.39
CA MET A 25 3.74 14.72 18.95
C MET A 25 2.47 14.72 18.09
N ASN A 26 1.29 14.96 18.68
CA ASN A 26 -0.02 14.90 18.01
C ASN A 26 -0.30 13.54 17.33
N GLY A 27 0.27 12.46 17.88
CA GLY A 27 0.04 11.10 17.44
C GLY A 27 -1.08 10.41 18.22
N THR A 28 -1.70 9.41 17.59
CA THR A 28 -2.62 8.47 18.25
C THR A 28 -1.90 7.15 18.48
N CYS A 29 -2.09 6.54 19.64
CA CYS A 29 -1.49 5.25 19.97
C CYS A 29 -2.46 4.34 20.73
N LYS A 30 -2.29 3.03 20.54
CA LYS A 30 -2.99 1.96 21.23
C LYS A 30 -1.99 0.89 21.65
N VAL A 31 -2.19 0.31 22.82
CA VAL A 31 -1.41 -0.85 23.28
C VAL A 31 -1.95 -2.09 22.57
N LEU A 32 -1.11 -2.82 21.83
CA LEU A 32 -1.50 -4.04 21.14
C LEU A 32 -1.39 -5.26 22.06
N HIS A 33 -0.20 -5.49 22.61
CA HIS A 33 0.11 -6.63 23.48
C HIS A 33 1.15 -6.23 24.53
N THR A 34 1.00 -6.80 25.73
CA THR A 34 1.95 -6.67 26.84
C THR A 34 2.32 -8.07 27.33
N ASN A 35 3.60 -8.43 27.22
CA ASN A 35 4.11 -9.75 27.62
C ASN A 35 4.82 -9.70 29.00
N GLY A 36 4.52 -8.69 29.83
CA GLY A 36 5.07 -8.52 31.19
C GLY A 36 6.51 -7.99 31.25
N GLU A 37 7.34 -8.31 30.26
CA GLU A 37 8.71 -7.76 30.12
C GLU A 37 8.79 -6.68 29.02
N THR A 38 8.08 -6.89 27.92
CA THR A 38 8.01 -5.98 26.77
C THR A 38 6.56 -5.71 26.38
N ALA A 39 6.32 -4.51 25.86
CA ALA A 39 5.04 -4.02 25.40
C ALA A 39 5.18 -3.46 23.99
N VAL A 40 4.14 -3.69 23.17
CA VAL A 40 4.08 -3.24 21.78
C VAL A 40 2.97 -2.20 21.65
N LEU A 41 3.36 -0.98 21.31
CA LEU A 41 2.47 0.13 21.00
C LEU A 41 2.33 0.25 19.48
N ALA A 42 1.11 0.45 18.98
CA ALA A 42 0.90 0.79 17.58
C ALA A 42 0.05 2.05 17.46
N GLY A 43 0.34 2.86 16.44
CA GLY A 43 -0.29 4.16 16.31
C GLY A 43 0.02 4.85 15.00
N SER A 44 -0.45 6.10 14.90
CA SER A 44 -0.08 6.98 13.79
C SER A 44 0.29 8.36 14.29
N ALA A 45 1.33 8.95 13.70
CA ALA A 45 1.82 10.29 14.07
C ALA A 45 2.35 11.04 12.83
N PRO A 46 2.33 12.38 12.85
CA PRO A 46 2.91 13.20 11.79
C PRO A 46 4.38 12.89 11.53
N VAL A 47 4.78 12.85 10.26
CA VAL A 47 6.18 12.62 9.86
C VAL A 47 7.11 13.70 10.42
N ALA A 48 6.64 14.96 10.43
CA ALA A 48 7.39 16.10 10.94
C ALA A 48 7.73 15.95 12.43
N ALA A 49 6.79 15.45 13.23
CA ALA A 49 6.94 15.30 14.67
C ALA A 49 7.78 14.08 15.08
N MET A 50 7.74 12.99 14.30
CA MET A 50 8.49 11.75 14.59
C MET A 50 9.98 11.81 14.21
N ARG A 51 10.43 12.93 13.64
CA ARG A 51 11.82 13.11 13.19
C ARG A 51 12.76 13.11 14.39
N ASN A 52 13.56 12.05 14.52
CA ASN A 52 14.48 11.74 15.63
C ASN A 52 13.88 11.02 16.85
N TYR A 53 12.58 10.67 16.85
CA TYR A 53 11.98 10.00 18.00
C TYR A 53 12.66 8.67 18.36
N GLN A 54 13.19 7.94 17.38
CA GLN A 54 13.99 6.72 17.60
C GLN A 54 15.20 6.94 18.54
N LYS A 55 15.85 8.12 18.48
CA LYS A 55 16.99 8.43 19.36
C LYS A 55 16.53 8.61 20.81
N GLU A 56 15.41 9.28 21.01
CA GLU A 56 14.82 9.49 22.35
C GLU A 56 14.38 8.15 22.96
N VAL A 57 13.68 7.33 22.16
CA VAL A 57 13.31 5.95 22.51
C VAL A 57 14.54 5.17 22.96
N THR A 58 15.60 5.17 22.17
CA THR A 58 16.84 4.45 22.48
C THR A 58 17.46 4.95 23.80
N ALA A 59 17.44 6.27 24.05
CA ALA A 59 18.02 6.87 25.25
C ALA A 59 17.28 6.47 26.54
N TYR A 60 15.95 6.55 26.58
CA TYR A 60 15.21 6.20 27.81
C TYR A 60 14.95 4.70 27.98
N THR A 61 15.00 3.91 26.90
CA THR A 61 14.88 2.44 26.97
C THR A 61 16.22 1.73 27.16
N LYS A 62 17.33 2.47 27.27
CA LYS A 62 18.71 1.92 27.34
C LYS A 62 19.02 0.97 26.18
N GLY A 63 18.51 1.27 24.99
CA GLY A 63 18.73 0.47 23.77
C GLY A 63 17.83 -0.75 23.59
N LEU A 64 16.87 -0.99 24.49
CA LEU A 64 15.90 -2.09 24.37
C LEU A 64 14.69 -1.74 23.49
N GLY A 65 14.49 -0.46 23.17
CA GLY A 65 13.36 0.02 22.39
C GLY A 65 13.60 -0.05 20.87
N ARG A 66 12.61 -0.55 20.12
CA ARG A 66 12.62 -0.60 18.66
C ARG A 66 11.39 0.10 18.08
N LEU A 67 11.61 1.12 17.25
CA LEU A 67 10.54 1.80 16.51
C LEU A 67 10.57 1.35 15.04
N PHE A 68 9.44 0.85 14.58
CA PHE A 68 9.16 0.58 13.18
C PHE A 68 8.23 1.66 12.64
N LEU A 69 8.56 2.23 11.49
CA LEU A 69 7.79 3.28 10.82
C LEU A 69 7.42 2.82 9.41
N SER A 70 6.15 2.96 9.06
CA SER A 70 5.61 2.72 7.72
C SER A 70 4.80 3.93 7.28
N LEU A 71 4.79 4.23 5.99
CA LEU A 71 4.01 5.36 5.46
C LEU A 71 2.51 5.01 5.48
N LYS A 72 1.69 5.79 6.19
CA LYS A 72 0.24 5.60 6.25
C LYS A 72 -0.50 6.35 5.15
N GLY A 73 -0.02 7.56 4.81
CA GLY A 73 -0.65 8.45 3.84
C GLY A 73 -0.63 9.90 4.32
N TYR A 74 -1.61 10.69 3.87
CA TYR A 74 -1.75 12.10 4.24
C TYR A 74 -3.01 12.31 5.07
N GLU A 75 -2.88 13.05 6.17
CA GLU A 75 -4.01 13.47 7.00
C GLU A 75 -3.98 15.00 7.21
N THR A 76 -4.99 15.53 7.90
CA THR A 76 -5.08 16.95 8.24
C THR A 76 -3.83 17.42 8.96
N CYS A 77 -3.31 18.58 8.55
CA CYS A 77 -2.11 19.15 9.14
C CYS A 77 -2.39 19.60 10.58
N HIS A 78 -1.58 19.14 11.54
CA HIS A 78 -1.70 19.54 12.93
C HIS A 78 -1.33 21.01 13.16
N ASN A 79 -0.42 21.56 12.35
CA ASN A 79 0.04 22.96 12.42
C ASN A 79 -0.19 23.70 11.10
N SER A 80 -1.42 23.65 10.58
CA SER A 80 -1.76 24.29 9.30
C SER A 80 -1.46 25.79 9.27
N GLU A 81 -1.76 26.53 10.34
CA GLU A 81 -1.62 27.99 10.38
C GLU A 81 -0.15 28.43 10.25
N GLU A 82 0.75 27.82 11.03
CA GLU A 82 2.20 28.10 10.96
C GLU A 82 2.79 27.75 9.59
N VAL A 83 2.37 26.62 9.01
CA VAL A 83 2.86 26.19 7.70
C VAL A 83 2.37 27.16 6.62
N ILE A 84 1.10 27.57 6.65
CA ILE A 84 0.53 28.53 5.70
C ILE A 84 1.26 29.88 5.82
N GLU A 85 1.49 30.37 7.04
CA GLU A 85 2.21 31.62 7.28
C GLU A 85 3.67 31.56 6.80
N SER A 86 4.36 30.42 7.03
CA SER A 86 5.74 30.22 6.59
C SER A 86 5.90 30.14 5.06
N ILE A 87 4.90 29.60 4.36
CA ILE A 87 4.90 29.51 2.91
C ILE A 87 4.58 30.88 2.31
N GLY A 88 3.77 31.70 3.00
CA GLY A 88 3.48 33.08 2.59
C GLY A 88 2.81 33.17 1.21
N TYR A 89 2.05 32.15 0.83
CA TYR A 89 1.39 32.10 -0.48
C TYR A 89 0.23 33.09 -0.54
N ASP A 90 0.35 34.05 -1.45
CA ASP A 90 -0.72 35.02 -1.74
C ASP A 90 -1.57 34.49 -2.91
N SER A 91 -2.75 33.99 -2.57
CA SER A 91 -3.70 33.42 -3.54
C SER A 91 -4.30 34.44 -4.50
N ASP A 92 -4.28 35.74 -4.16
CA ASP A 92 -4.82 36.79 -5.03
C ASP A 92 -3.84 37.20 -6.13
N MET A 93 -2.54 36.90 -5.94
CA MET A 93 -1.49 37.18 -6.92
C MET A 93 -1.21 36.00 -7.87
N ASP A 94 -1.76 34.81 -7.60
CA ASP A 94 -1.60 33.66 -8.49
C ASP A 94 -2.59 33.72 -9.67
N ALA A 95 -2.07 34.06 -10.84
CA ALA A 95 -2.82 34.10 -12.09
C ALA A 95 -3.06 32.71 -12.70
N GLU A 96 -2.25 31.71 -12.36
CA GLU A 96 -2.44 30.32 -12.83
C GLU A 96 -3.51 29.59 -12.01
N ASN A 97 -3.64 29.94 -10.72
CA ASN A 97 -4.64 29.36 -9.81
C ASN A 97 -5.50 30.46 -9.15
N PRO A 98 -6.35 31.15 -9.93
CA PRO A 98 -7.15 32.26 -9.40
C PRO A 98 -8.12 31.76 -8.32
N ALA A 99 -8.09 32.40 -7.14
CA ALA A 99 -8.99 32.11 -6.03
C ALA A 99 -10.45 32.57 -6.26
N GLY A 100 -10.78 33.05 -7.46
CA GLY A 100 -12.09 33.57 -7.84
C GLY A 100 -12.71 32.81 -9.00
N SER A 101 -14.01 33.00 -9.21
CA SER A 101 -14.74 32.48 -10.37
C SER A 101 -15.04 33.60 -11.36
N VAL A 102 -15.00 33.32 -12.66
CA VAL A 102 -15.34 34.30 -13.70
C VAL A 102 -16.83 34.21 -14.02
N PHE A 103 -17.54 35.32 -13.88
CA PHE A 103 -18.95 35.47 -14.25
C PHE A 103 -19.09 36.34 -15.49
N CYS A 104 -20.07 36.06 -16.33
CA CYS A 104 -20.35 36.85 -17.53
C CYS A 104 -21.67 37.62 -17.36
N THR A 105 -21.64 38.93 -17.53
CA THR A 105 -22.87 39.75 -17.68
C THR A 105 -22.73 40.63 -18.93
N HIS A 106 -23.80 40.71 -19.72
CA HIS A 106 -23.86 41.53 -20.96
C HIS A 106 -22.68 41.33 -21.93
N GLY A 107 -22.14 40.11 -22.02
CA GLY A 107 -21.06 39.76 -22.96
C GLY A 107 -19.65 40.08 -22.48
N ALA A 108 -19.46 40.61 -21.28
CA ALA A 108 -18.15 40.81 -20.65
C ALA A 108 -17.99 39.92 -19.40
N GLY A 109 -16.83 39.28 -19.28
CA GLY A 109 -16.45 38.47 -18.12
C GLY A 109 -15.81 39.33 -17.02
N PHE A 110 -16.21 39.12 -15.77
CA PHE A 110 -15.59 39.76 -14.59
C PHE A 110 -15.30 38.69 -13.52
N SER A 111 -14.22 38.91 -12.75
CA SER A 111 -13.81 38.00 -11.68
C SER A 111 -14.61 38.29 -10.40
N VAL A 112 -15.12 37.22 -9.78
CA VAL A 112 -15.83 37.26 -8.51
C VAL A 112 -15.05 36.43 -7.49
N PRO A 113 -14.61 37.03 -6.37
CA PRO A 113 -13.98 36.31 -5.26
C PRO A 113 -14.85 35.16 -4.76
N TRP A 114 -14.23 34.03 -4.36
CA TRP A 114 -14.92 32.79 -4.00
C TRP A 114 -16.03 32.99 -2.94
N ASP A 115 -15.82 33.89 -1.98
CA ASP A 115 -16.75 34.22 -0.89
C ASP A 115 -18.04 34.88 -1.39
N LYS A 116 -17.98 35.53 -2.56
CA LYS A 116 -19.09 36.27 -3.18
C LYS A 116 -19.79 35.49 -4.29
N VAL A 117 -19.23 34.39 -4.76
CA VAL A 117 -19.77 33.56 -5.86
C VAL A 117 -21.26 33.25 -5.65
N LYS A 118 -21.66 32.78 -4.45
CA LYS A 118 -23.05 32.42 -4.15
C LYS A 118 -24.06 33.57 -4.33
N LYS A 119 -23.62 34.83 -4.23
CA LYS A 119 -24.48 36.01 -4.43
C LYS A 119 -24.67 36.38 -5.91
N TYR A 120 -23.70 36.03 -6.76
CA TYR A 120 -23.72 36.30 -8.20
C TYR A 120 -24.27 35.13 -9.02
N MET A 121 -24.47 33.96 -8.40
CA MET A 121 -25.13 32.82 -9.03
C MET A 121 -26.59 33.16 -9.35
N HIS A 122 -26.94 33.14 -10.64
CA HIS A 122 -28.31 33.33 -11.12
C HIS A 122 -29.17 32.06 -11.02
N VAL A 123 -28.58 30.93 -10.63
CA VAL A 123 -29.23 29.62 -10.56
C VAL A 123 -29.17 29.12 -9.13
N GLU A 124 -30.30 28.62 -8.60
CA GLU A 124 -30.32 27.95 -7.30
C GLU A 124 -29.37 26.75 -7.32
N SER A 125 -28.63 26.57 -6.22
CA SER A 125 -27.84 25.35 -6.02
C SER A 125 -28.76 24.13 -6.18
N TYR A 126 -28.48 23.27 -7.15
CA TYR A 126 -29.23 22.03 -7.37
C TYR A 126 -29.10 21.05 -6.18
N LEU A 127 -28.16 21.33 -5.26
CA LEU A 127 -28.07 20.76 -3.93
C LEU A 127 -28.87 21.64 -2.96
N ARG A 128 -30.18 21.39 -2.82
CA ARG A 128 -31.03 22.08 -1.82
C ARG A 128 -30.76 21.54 -0.41
N GLU A 129 -30.33 22.41 0.50
CA GLU A 129 -30.47 22.17 1.94
C GLU A 129 -31.91 22.45 2.38
N LYS A 130 -32.50 21.54 3.14
CA LYS A 130 -33.86 21.68 3.67
C LYS A 130 -33.86 22.64 4.87
N ASN A 131 -34.32 23.85 4.59
CA ASN A 131 -35.13 24.78 5.39
C ASN A 131 -34.59 25.39 6.69
N ASP A 132 -34.65 26.71 6.68
CA ASP A 132 -34.71 27.65 7.80
C ASP A 132 -35.70 27.25 8.91
N ILE A 133 -35.27 27.43 10.16
CA ILE A 133 -36.14 27.54 11.35
C ILE A 133 -35.97 28.97 11.87
N PRO A 134 -37.03 29.71 12.28
CA PRO A 134 -36.87 31.05 12.83
C PRO A 134 -36.13 31.03 14.18
N MET A 135 -35.23 31.99 14.28
CA MET A 135 -34.32 32.32 15.38
C MET A 135 -35.01 32.49 16.74
N GLY A 136 -34.51 31.78 17.75
CA GLY A 136 -34.71 32.05 19.17
C GLY A 136 -33.40 31.79 19.92
N ALA A 137 -32.73 32.88 20.31
CA ALA A 137 -31.38 32.97 20.84
C ALA A 137 -30.92 31.91 21.87
N SER A 138 -29.72 31.35 21.68
CA SER A 138 -28.59 31.57 22.58
C SER A 138 -27.31 30.90 22.07
N ASN A 139 -26.19 31.57 22.34
CA ASN A 139 -24.84 31.32 21.90
C ASN A 139 -24.26 30.02 22.52
N LYS A 140 -23.81 29.06 21.70
CA LYS A 140 -22.77 28.07 22.06
C LYS A 140 -22.27 27.30 20.82
N GLN A 141 -20.94 27.18 20.73
CA GLN A 141 -20.20 26.40 19.75
C GLN A 141 -20.73 24.96 19.62
N THR A 142 -20.84 24.44 18.40
CA THR A 142 -21.06 23.01 18.09
C THR A 142 -20.57 22.81 16.65
N VAL A 143 -19.35 22.32 16.42
CA VAL A 143 -19.02 20.89 16.25
C VAL A 143 -20.17 20.15 15.55
N SER A 144 -20.09 19.97 14.23
CA SER A 144 -20.93 18.96 13.59
C SER A 144 -20.35 17.59 13.92
N GLU A 145 -20.68 17.10 15.11
CA GLU A 145 -20.79 15.67 15.36
C GLU A 145 -21.76 15.13 14.31
N GLU A 146 -21.25 14.26 13.43
CA GLU A 146 -22.09 13.26 12.79
C GLU A 146 -22.98 12.67 13.88
N ARG A 147 -24.30 12.81 13.76
CA ARG A 147 -25.23 12.27 14.76
C ARG A 147 -25.15 10.76 14.74
N TRP A 148 -24.38 10.20 15.67
CA TRP A 148 -24.52 8.82 16.09
C TRP A 148 -25.92 8.68 16.67
N ILE A 149 -26.79 7.97 15.93
CA ILE A 149 -28.12 7.64 16.39
C ILE A 149 -27.95 6.80 17.68
N SER A 150 -28.51 7.25 18.80
CA SER A 150 -28.39 6.52 20.07
C SER A 150 -29.05 5.14 19.96
N LEU A 151 -28.53 4.16 20.69
CA LEU A 151 -29.05 2.77 20.68
C LEU A 151 -30.56 2.70 20.96
N GLU A 152 -31.09 3.61 21.79
CA GLU A 152 -32.53 3.71 22.08
C GLU A 152 -33.36 4.26 20.90
N GLU A 153 -32.78 5.14 20.09
CA GLU A 153 -33.41 5.69 18.89
C GLU A 153 -33.43 4.64 17.77
N ILE A 154 -32.37 3.83 17.65
CA ILE A 154 -32.31 2.65 16.76
C ILE A 154 -33.37 1.61 17.16
N ASP A 155 -33.49 1.29 18.46
CA ASP A 155 -34.50 0.35 18.95
C ASP A 155 -35.94 0.88 18.74
N ARG A 156 -36.16 2.20 18.88
CA ARG A 156 -37.46 2.82 18.55
C ARG A 156 -37.77 2.72 17.06
N ILE A 157 -36.79 2.97 16.18
CA ILE A 157 -36.96 2.89 14.73
C ILE A 157 -37.21 1.43 14.30
N ILE A 158 -36.45 0.47 14.83
CA ILE A 158 -36.61 -0.97 14.54
C ILE A 158 -37.98 -1.46 15.02
N ASN A 159 -38.43 -1.09 16.23
CA ASN A 159 -39.74 -1.50 16.74
C ASN A 159 -40.90 -0.86 15.98
N LYS A 160 -40.74 0.39 15.54
CA LYS A 160 -41.77 1.16 14.82
C LYS A 160 -41.89 0.77 13.35
N THR A 161 -40.80 0.27 12.73
CA THR A 161 -40.78 -0.15 11.32
C THR A 161 -41.07 -1.64 11.11
N TYR A 162 -40.63 -2.54 12.01
CA TYR A 162 -40.75 -4.00 11.79
C TYR A 162 -41.99 -4.64 12.44
N TYR A 163 -42.58 -4.06 13.50
CA TYR A 163 -43.68 -4.70 14.25
C TYR A 163 -45.03 -3.94 14.22
N GLY A 164 -45.15 -2.90 13.41
CA GLY A 164 -46.42 -2.15 13.28
C GLY A 164 -47.61 -2.98 12.77
N ASN A 165 -47.36 -4.13 12.14
CA ASN A 165 -48.37 -4.97 11.48
C ASN A 165 -48.49 -6.40 12.02
N GLN A 166 -47.97 -6.73 13.20
CA GLN A 166 -48.12 -8.08 13.75
C GLN A 166 -49.03 -8.09 14.98
N GLY A 167 -50.28 -8.49 14.72
CA GLY A 167 -51.28 -8.76 15.75
C GLY A 167 -50.79 -9.76 16.78
N LYS A 168 -51.25 -9.54 18.01
CA LYS A 168 -51.06 -10.36 19.22
C LYS A 168 -50.95 -11.86 18.91
N LYS A 169 -49.83 -12.50 19.29
CA LYS A 169 -49.80 -13.81 19.99
C LYS A 169 -48.38 -14.18 20.48
N SER A 170 -48.27 -14.29 21.81
CA SER A 170 -47.48 -15.23 22.67
C SER A 170 -46.15 -15.78 22.12
N LEU A 171 -44.96 -15.46 22.66
CA LEU A 171 -44.38 -15.62 24.02
C LEU A 171 -43.29 -16.71 24.00
N TRP A 172 -42.14 -16.39 24.62
CA TRP A 172 -40.94 -17.21 24.90
C TRP A 172 -39.88 -17.34 23.79
N LYS A 173 -39.14 -16.25 23.57
CA LYS A 173 -37.67 -16.28 23.53
C LYS A 173 -37.15 -14.96 24.08
N ARG A 174 -36.48 -15.02 25.23
CA ARG A 174 -35.82 -13.87 25.86
C ARG A 174 -34.77 -13.35 24.87
N ARG A 175 -35.01 -12.18 24.26
CA ARG A 175 -34.06 -11.53 23.35
C ARG A 175 -33.07 -10.71 24.18
N LYS A 176 -31.78 -10.92 23.90
CA LYS A 176 -30.67 -10.13 24.43
C LYS A 176 -30.84 -8.66 24.03
N THR A 177 -30.57 -7.74 24.95
CA THR A 177 -30.62 -6.29 24.68
C THR A 177 -29.43 -5.89 23.81
N ALA A 178 -29.55 -4.80 23.02
CA ALA A 178 -28.48 -4.31 22.14
C ALA A 178 -27.15 -4.03 22.88
N ARG A 179 -27.23 -3.83 24.21
CA ARG A 179 -26.07 -3.69 25.11
C ARG A 179 -25.28 -4.98 25.31
N GLU A 180 -25.93 -6.15 25.25
CA GLU A 180 -25.26 -7.48 25.29
C GLU A 180 -24.64 -7.82 23.93
N ILE A 181 -25.21 -7.38 22.80
CA ILE A 181 -24.64 -7.58 21.46
C ILE A 181 -23.31 -6.80 21.30
N TYR A 182 -23.23 -5.59 21.86
CA TYR A 182 -22.07 -4.71 21.70
C TYR A 182 -20.84 -5.11 22.54
N TYR A 183 -21.01 -5.89 23.60
CA TYR A 183 -19.89 -6.27 24.50
C TYR A 183 -19.57 -7.76 24.52
N GLU A 184 -20.34 -8.63 23.83
CA GLU A 184 -20.13 -10.07 23.94
C GLU A 184 -19.51 -10.75 22.71
N HIS A 185 -19.25 -10.05 21.60
CA HIS A 185 -18.34 -10.55 20.54
C HIS A 185 -17.28 -9.49 20.20
N ALA A 186 -16.49 -9.13 21.22
CA ALA A 186 -15.10 -8.70 21.05
C ALA A 186 -14.13 -9.86 21.32
N ASP A 187 -14.60 -11.10 21.17
CA ASP A 187 -13.74 -12.13 20.63
C ASP A 187 -13.43 -11.67 19.21
N TYR A 188 -12.24 -11.09 19.04
CA TYR A 188 -11.54 -11.15 17.77
C TYR A 188 -11.41 -12.64 17.43
N THR A 189 -12.46 -13.25 16.87
CA THR A 189 -12.19 -14.08 15.71
C THR A 189 -11.51 -13.11 14.77
N SER A 190 -10.19 -13.20 14.71
CA SER A 190 -9.49 -12.99 13.46
C SER A 190 -10.39 -13.64 12.42
N GLY A 191 -11.22 -12.84 11.77
CA GLY A 191 -11.59 -13.17 10.41
C GLY A 191 -10.23 -13.37 9.81
N GLN A 192 -9.89 -14.63 9.55
CA GLN A 192 -8.68 -14.97 8.85
C GLN A 192 -8.67 -13.95 7.73
N MET A 193 -7.75 -12.98 7.74
CA MET A 193 -7.43 -12.31 6.50
C MET A 193 -7.00 -13.50 5.69
N GLU A 194 -7.90 -14.02 4.86
CA GLU A 194 -7.57 -15.07 3.92
C GLU A 194 -6.30 -14.52 3.28
N ILE A 195 -5.18 -15.20 3.50
CA ILE A 195 -3.93 -14.84 2.87
C ILE A 195 -4.22 -15.06 1.39
N LYS A 196 -4.67 -13.99 0.75
CA LYS A 196 -5.08 -14.04 -0.65
C LYS A 196 -3.81 -14.23 -1.42
N GLU A 197 -3.76 -15.30 -2.20
CA GLU A 197 -2.62 -15.56 -3.07
C GLU A 197 -2.39 -14.32 -3.95
N GLU A 198 -1.14 -13.88 -4.02
CA GLU A 198 -0.77 -12.73 -4.84
C GLU A 198 -0.56 -13.17 -6.28
N TYR A 199 -1.24 -12.49 -7.20
CA TYR A 199 -1.12 -12.71 -8.63
C TYR A 199 -0.55 -11.47 -9.30
N LEU A 200 0.45 -11.66 -10.16
CA LEU A 200 0.98 -10.63 -11.03
C LEU A 200 0.61 -10.98 -12.49
N LEU A 201 -0.30 -10.20 -13.06
CA LEU A 201 -0.65 -10.28 -14.48
C LEU A 201 0.28 -9.36 -15.27
N VAL A 202 0.97 -9.89 -16.27
CA VAL A 202 1.93 -9.13 -17.09
C VAL A 202 1.45 -9.09 -18.53
N ASP A 203 1.30 -7.89 -19.09
CA ASP A 203 1.07 -7.71 -20.52
C ASP A 203 2.39 -7.85 -21.29
N GLY A 204 2.62 -9.03 -21.87
CA GLY A 204 3.91 -9.41 -22.41
C GLY A 204 4.41 -8.50 -23.53
N TYR A 205 3.55 -8.11 -24.47
CA TYR A 205 3.97 -7.24 -25.58
C TYR A 205 4.22 -5.81 -25.12
N ASN A 206 3.39 -5.30 -24.21
CA ASN A 206 3.62 -3.98 -23.64
C ASN A 206 4.98 -3.90 -22.92
N ILE A 207 5.33 -4.93 -22.14
CA ILE A 207 6.63 -4.98 -21.46
C ILE A 207 7.78 -5.08 -22.47
N ILE A 208 7.68 -5.95 -23.48
CA ILE A 208 8.71 -6.12 -24.53
C ILE A 208 9.01 -4.78 -25.22
N HIS A 209 7.97 -4.01 -25.56
CA HIS A 209 8.13 -2.71 -26.21
C HIS A 209 8.64 -1.60 -25.28
N ALA A 210 8.38 -1.71 -23.97
CA ALA A 210 8.79 -0.73 -22.98
C ALA A 210 10.24 -0.89 -22.51
N TRP A 211 10.78 -2.12 -22.52
CA TRP A 211 12.15 -2.38 -22.06
C TRP A 211 13.15 -2.28 -23.22
N PRO A 212 14.14 -1.37 -23.18
CA PRO A 212 15.06 -1.14 -24.30
C PRO A 212 15.75 -2.42 -24.80
N GLU A 213 16.25 -3.25 -23.87
CA GLU A 213 16.93 -4.51 -24.18
C GLU A 213 16.04 -5.61 -24.79
N LEU A 214 14.73 -5.55 -24.55
CA LEU A 214 13.76 -6.49 -25.14
C LEU A 214 13.26 -5.95 -26.47
N LYS A 215 13.10 -4.63 -26.59
CA LYS A 215 12.70 -3.95 -27.81
C LYS A 215 13.74 -4.16 -28.92
N GLU A 216 15.02 -3.97 -28.62
CA GLU A 216 16.12 -4.23 -29.57
C GLU A 216 16.13 -5.68 -30.06
N LEU A 217 15.82 -6.65 -29.19
CA LEU A 217 15.70 -8.05 -29.56
C LEU A 217 14.45 -8.32 -30.39
N ALA A 218 13.34 -7.65 -30.08
CA ALA A 218 12.07 -7.81 -30.76
C ALA A 218 12.11 -7.31 -32.22
N ASP A 219 12.90 -6.28 -32.48
CA ASP A 219 13.10 -5.72 -33.84
C ASP A 219 13.75 -6.74 -34.79
N GLY A 220 14.55 -7.68 -34.27
CA GLY A 220 15.15 -8.78 -35.04
C GLY A 220 14.37 -10.09 -34.96
N ASN A 221 14.06 -10.55 -33.74
CA ASN A 221 13.32 -11.78 -33.48
C ASN A 221 12.43 -11.62 -32.24
N ILE A 222 11.13 -11.45 -32.49
CA ILE A 222 10.13 -11.33 -31.43
C ILE A 222 10.12 -12.50 -30.46
N GLU A 223 10.43 -13.72 -30.93
CA GLU A 223 10.45 -14.92 -30.08
C GLU A 223 11.63 -14.91 -29.10
N SER A 224 12.78 -14.38 -29.52
CA SER A 224 13.94 -14.17 -28.63
C SER A 224 13.63 -13.18 -27.51
N ALA A 225 12.91 -12.10 -27.82
CA ALA A 225 12.49 -11.12 -26.81
C ALA A 225 11.50 -11.73 -25.80
N ARG A 226 10.58 -12.58 -26.26
CA ARG A 226 9.64 -13.30 -25.40
C ARG A 226 10.37 -14.25 -24.45
N MET A 227 11.28 -15.07 -24.97
CA MET A 227 12.03 -16.01 -24.13
C MET A 227 12.80 -15.27 -23.03
N LYS A 228 13.48 -14.17 -23.38
CA LYS A 228 14.23 -13.36 -22.41
C LYS A 228 13.32 -12.71 -21.36
N LEU A 229 12.12 -12.26 -21.74
CA LEU A 229 11.14 -11.75 -20.78
C LEU A 229 10.71 -12.85 -19.80
N LEU A 230 10.40 -14.04 -20.32
CA LEU A 230 9.96 -15.18 -19.52
C LEU A 230 11.05 -15.63 -18.54
N ASP A 231 12.31 -15.70 -18.97
CA ASP A 231 13.45 -16.01 -18.10
C ASP A 231 13.59 -14.97 -16.97
N SER A 232 13.45 -13.69 -17.30
CA SER A 232 13.54 -12.60 -16.31
C SER A 232 12.42 -12.67 -15.27
N LEU A 233 11.19 -12.99 -15.70
CA LEU A 233 10.03 -13.11 -14.82
C LEU A 233 10.08 -14.38 -13.97
N SER A 234 10.57 -15.49 -14.52
CA SER A 234 10.78 -16.76 -13.80
C SER A 234 11.70 -16.56 -12.59
N ASN A 235 12.80 -15.84 -12.77
CA ASN A 235 13.71 -15.48 -11.68
C ASN A 235 13.06 -14.56 -10.65
N TYR A 236 12.30 -13.57 -11.13
CA TYR A 236 11.61 -12.61 -10.26
C TYR A 236 10.52 -13.26 -9.39
N GLN A 237 9.80 -14.26 -9.91
CA GLN A 237 8.79 -14.97 -9.15
C GLN A 237 9.37 -15.60 -7.87
N TRP A 238 10.57 -16.17 -7.96
CA TRP A 238 11.22 -16.83 -6.83
C TRP A 238 11.47 -15.85 -5.67
N ILE A 239 11.71 -14.58 -5.99
CA ILE A 239 12.04 -13.53 -5.03
C ILE A 239 10.76 -12.96 -4.40
N ARG A 240 9.73 -12.72 -5.21
CA ARG A 240 8.48 -12.07 -4.75
C ARG A 240 7.46 -13.06 -4.16
N GLN A 241 7.66 -14.37 -4.36
CA GLN A 241 6.74 -15.44 -3.95
C GLN A 241 5.27 -15.21 -4.38
N CYS A 242 5.06 -14.65 -5.58
CA CYS A 242 3.73 -14.47 -6.17
C CYS A 242 3.50 -15.48 -7.31
N ARG A 243 2.27 -15.59 -7.82
CA ARG A 243 1.97 -16.32 -9.05
C ARG A 243 2.00 -15.35 -10.22
N ILE A 244 2.91 -15.55 -11.18
CA ILE A 244 3.00 -14.69 -12.36
C ILE A 244 2.25 -15.34 -13.53
N ILE A 245 1.38 -14.55 -14.17
CA ILE A 245 0.72 -14.91 -15.42
C ILE A 245 1.14 -13.90 -16.48
N VAL A 246 1.79 -14.36 -17.53
CA VAL A 246 2.18 -13.53 -18.67
C VAL A 246 1.19 -13.75 -19.80
N VAL A 247 0.54 -12.67 -20.24
CA VAL A 247 -0.47 -12.70 -21.29
C VAL A 247 0.13 -12.14 -22.57
N PHE A 248 0.04 -12.91 -23.65
CA PHE A 248 0.43 -12.49 -24.99
C PHE A 248 -0.78 -12.46 -25.91
N ASP A 249 -0.92 -11.36 -26.65
CA ASP A 249 -1.94 -11.23 -27.69
C ASP A 249 -1.66 -12.19 -28.87
N ALA A 250 -2.67 -12.88 -29.37
CA ALA A 250 -2.53 -13.78 -30.52
C ALA A 250 -2.47 -13.02 -31.86
N TYR A 251 -1.47 -12.15 -32.03
CA TYR A 251 -1.35 -11.31 -33.22
C TYR A 251 -0.80 -12.04 -34.46
N ARG A 252 -0.43 -13.33 -34.38
CA ARG A 252 0.33 -13.99 -35.47
C ARG A 252 -0.06 -15.41 -35.86
N VAL A 253 -1.14 -16.00 -35.35
CA VAL A 253 -1.47 -17.38 -35.71
C VAL A 253 -2.98 -17.60 -35.83
N GLN A 254 -3.44 -17.83 -37.06
CA GLN A 254 -4.86 -18.04 -37.39
C GLN A 254 -5.40 -19.32 -36.72
N GLY A 255 -6.56 -19.24 -36.07
CA GLY A 255 -7.29 -20.39 -35.55
C GLY A 255 -6.85 -20.92 -34.17
N HIS A 256 -6.02 -20.18 -33.42
CA HIS A 256 -5.58 -20.62 -32.10
C HIS A 256 -6.68 -20.51 -31.03
N ARG A 257 -6.83 -21.58 -30.25
CA ARG A 257 -7.59 -21.57 -28.99
C ARG A 257 -6.70 -20.99 -27.90
N GLU A 258 -7.33 -20.47 -26.84
CA GLU A 258 -6.61 -20.03 -25.63
C GLU A 258 -5.71 -21.17 -25.15
N GLU A 259 -4.41 -20.90 -25.15
CA GLU A 259 -3.40 -21.87 -24.79
C GLU A 259 -2.73 -21.39 -23.51
N ILE A 260 -2.86 -22.20 -22.46
CA ILE A 260 -2.20 -21.98 -21.18
C ILE A 260 -1.05 -22.96 -21.12
N THR A 261 0.18 -22.43 -21.14
CA THR A 261 1.40 -23.22 -21.02
C THR A 261 2.19 -22.76 -19.81
N ASP A 262 2.81 -23.71 -19.12
CA ASP A 262 3.67 -23.41 -17.99
C ASP A 262 5.11 -23.29 -18.50
N TYR A 263 5.78 -22.20 -18.13
CA TYR A 263 7.21 -22.03 -18.37
C TYR A 263 7.92 -21.93 -17.03
N HIS A 264 8.63 -23.00 -16.67
CA HIS A 264 9.22 -23.16 -15.33
C HIS A 264 8.17 -23.01 -14.22
N ASN A 265 8.19 -21.87 -13.53
CA ASN A 265 7.34 -21.54 -12.39
C ASN A 265 6.27 -20.50 -12.72
N ILE A 266 6.24 -19.94 -13.95
CA ILE A 266 5.29 -18.93 -14.41
C ILE A 266 4.27 -19.50 -15.40
N HIS A 267 3.07 -18.93 -15.45
CA HIS A 267 2.02 -19.32 -16.39
C HIS A 267 2.01 -18.38 -17.60
N ILE A 268 1.95 -18.93 -18.80
CA ILE A 268 1.84 -18.19 -20.05
C ILE A 268 0.44 -18.41 -20.62
N VAL A 269 -0.22 -17.32 -20.98
CA VAL A 269 -1.53 -17.34 -21.63
C VAL A 269 -1.42 -16.67 -22.98
N TYR A 270 -1.77 -17.40 -24.02
CA TYR A 270 -2.01 -16.84 -25.34
C TYR A 270 -3.49 -16.59 -25.51
N THR A 271 -3.88 -15.37 -25.82
CA THR A 271 -5.29 -15.04 -26.05
C THR A 271 -5.82 -15.68 -27.33
N LYS A 272 -7.13 -15.64 -27.53
CA LYS A 272 -7.76 -16.09 -28.78
C LYS A 272 -7.61 -15.02 -29.86
N GLU A 273 -7.67 -15.39 -31.14
CA GLU A 273 -7.52 -14.48 -32.29
C GLU A 273 -8.42 -13.22 -32.25
N ALA A 274 -9.57 -13.28 -31.55
CA ALA A 274 -10.50 -12.17 -31.41
C ALA A 274 -10.52 -11.51 -30.01
N GLN A 275 -9.56 -11.83 -29.14
CA GLN A 275 -9.48 -11.33 -27.77
C GLN A 275 -8.10 -10.71 -27.52
N THR A 276 -8.07 -9.46 -27.09
CA THR A 276 -6.81 -8.77 -26.75
C THR A 276 -6.28 -9.20 -25.39
N ALA A 277 -4.98 -9.06 -25.16
CA ALA A 277 -4.35 -9.31 -23.85
C ALA A 277 -5.04 -8.49 -22.74
N ASP A 278 -5.29 -7.23 -23.03
CA ASP A 278 -6.15 -6.29 -22.32
C ASP A 278 -7.48 -6.89 -21.84
N GLU A 279 -8.30 -7.41 -22.76
CA GLU A 279 -9.61 -7.96 -22.42
C GLU A 279 -9.49 -9.18 -21.51
N TYR A 280 -8.46 -10.02 -21.71
CA TYR A 280 -8.19 -11.15 -20.82
C TYR A 280 -7.82 -10.68 -19.41
N ILE A 281 -6.90 -9.71 -19.29
CA ILE A 281 -6.45 -9.16 -18.01
C ILE A 281 -7.62 -8.54 -17.26
N GLU A 282 -8.44 -7.73 -17.91
CA GLU A 282 -9.62 -7.11 -17.30
C GLU A 282 -10.63 -8.12 -16.79
N LYS A 283 -10.92 -9.15 -17.60
CA LYS A 283 -11.85 -10.21 -17.22
C LYS A 283 -11.30 -10.99 -16.03
N PHE A 284 -10.03 -11.38 -16.08
CA PHE A 284 -9.39 -12.12 -14.99
C PHE A 284 -9.39 -11.29 -13.69
N ALA A 285 -8.98 -10.02 -13.78
CA ALA A 285 -8.96 -9.10 -12.64
C ALA A 285 -10.36 -8.96 -12.02
N ARG A 286 -11.39 -8.76 -12.83
CA ARG A 286 -12.77 -8.59 -12.36
C ARG A 286 -13.34 -9.85 -11.70
N ASP A 287 -13.13 -11.01 -12.31
CA ASP A 287 -13.67 -12.28 -11.85
C ASP A 287 -12.98 -12.74 -10.55
N ASN A 288 -11.70 -12.41 -10.38
CA ASN A 288 -10.88 -12.90 -9.28
C ASN A 288 -10.58 -11.85 -8.18
N ARG A 289 -10.98 -10.58 -8.32
CA ARG A 289 -10.73 -9.52 -7.32
C ARG A 289 -11.13 -9.82 -5.88
N LYS A 290 -12.12 -10.70 -5.68
CA LYS A 290 -12.59 -11.08 -4.34
C LYS A 290 -11.71 -12.14 -3.70
N LYS A 291 -11.05 -12.99 -4.51
CA LYS A 291 -10.30 -14.18 -4.09
C LYS A 291 -8.80 -13.92 -3.97
N TYR A 292 -8.23 -13.12 -4.86
CA TYR A 292 -6.77 -12.92 -4.94
C TYR A 292 -6.40 -11.43 -4.81
N ASN A 293 -5.15 -11.18 -4.40
CA ASN A 293 -4.56 -9.85 -4.51
C ASN A 293 -3.88 -9.74 -5.87
N ILE A 294 -4.46 -8.95 -6.80
CA ILE A 294 -4.04 -8.93 -8.20
C ILE A 294 -3.28 -7.63 -8.46
N ALA A 295 -2.06 -7.76 -8.97
CA ALA A 295 -1.27 -6.68 -9.54
C ALA A 295 -1.21 -6.85 -11.07
N VAL A 296 -1.33 -5.75 -11.81
CA VAL A 296 -1.21 -5.76 -13.28
C VAL A 296 -0.02 -4.92 -13.70
N ALA A 297 0.87 -5.50 -14.49
CA ALA A 297 2.02 -4.85 -15.08
C ALA A 297 1.72 -4.40 -16.52
N THR A 298 1.51 -3.10 -16.73
CA THR A 298 1.29 -2.48 -18.04
C THR A 298 1.60 -0.98 -18.03
N SER A 299 2.07 -0.47 -19.16
CA SER A 299 2.28 0.96 -19.41
C SER A 299 1.19 1.58 -20.29
N ASP A 300 0.16 0.83 -20.69
CA ASP A 300 -0.97 1.39 -21.45
C ASP A 300 -1.89 2.21 -20.52
N GLY A 301 -2.05 3.49 -20.83
CA GLY A 301 -2.85 4.41 -20.02
C GLY A 301 -4.33 4.02 -19.89
N LEU A 302 -4.93 3.43 -20.93
CA LEU A 302 -6.33 2.98 -20.86
C LEU A 302 -6.46 1.80 -19.89
N GLN A 303 -5.57 0.82 -20.00
CA GLN A 303 -5.54 -0.33 -19.09
C GLN A 303 -5.31 0.11 -17.64
N GLN A 304 -4.42 1.08 -17.41
CA GLN A 304 -4.14 1.56 -16.06
C GLN A 304 -5.39 2.13 -15.36
N ILE A 305 -6.23 2.85 -16.09
CA ILE A 305 -7.48 3.41 -15.56
C ILE A 305 -8.46 2.29 -15.20
N ILE A 306 -8.60 1.30 -16.08
CA ILE A 306 -9.56 0.20 -15.90
C ILE A 306 -9.17 -0.70 -14.73
N VAL A 307 -7.88 -1.07 -14.64
CA VAL A 307 -7.34 -1.90 -13.55
C VAL A 307 -7.49 -1.20 -12.19
N ARG A 308 -7.18 0.10 -12.12
CA ARG A 308 -7.40 0.90 -10.89
C ARG A 308 -8.87 0.95 -10.51
N GLY A 309 -9.76 1.13 -11.48
CA GLY A 309 -11.22 1.10 -11.26
C GLY A 309 -11.73 -0.25 -10.76
N ALA A 310 -11.05 -1.35 -11.10
CA ALA A 310 -11.37 -2.69 -10.61
C ALA A 310 -10.88 -2.97 -9.18
N GLY A 311 -10.06 -2.08 -8.60
CA GLY A 311 -9.46 -2.21 -7.26
C GLY A 311 -8.21 -3.10 -7.22
N CYS A 312 -7.54 -3.28 -8.36
CA CYS A 312 -6.30 -4.04 -8.47
C CYS A 312 -5.07 -3.12 -8.34
N SER A 313 -3.96 -3.68 -7.89
CA SER A 313 -2.67 -2.98 -7.85
C SER A 313 -2.11 -2.80 -9.25
N LEU A 314 -1.37 -1.73 -9.48
CA LEU A 314 -0.80 -1.42 -10.79
C LEU A 314 0.72 -1.32 -10.70
N LEU A 315 1.40 -1.90 -11.67
CA LEU A 315 2.82 -1.75 -11.92
C LEU A 315 3.01 -1.23 -13.36
N SER A 316 3.76 -0.16 -13.54
CA SER A 316 4.22 0.23 -14.88
C SER A 316 5.34 -0.70 -15.35
N ALA A 317 5.61 -0.74 -16.66
CA ALA A 317 6.72 -1.55 -17.17
C ALA A 317 8.07 -1.11 -16.61
N ARG A 318 8.24 0.20 -16.33
CA ARG A 318 9.47 0.75 -15.75
C ARG A 318 9.62 0.35 -14.28
N GLU A 319 8.53 0.40 -13.51
CA GLU A 319 8.54 -0.04 -12.11
C GLU A 319 8.83 -1.54 -12.02
N LEU A 320 8.19 -2.37 -12.86
CA LEU A 320 8.47 -3.80 -12.92
C LEU A 320 9.96 -4.06 -13.23
N LYS A 321 10.54 -3.33 -14.20
CA LYS A 321 11.97 -3.46 -14.53
C LYS A 321 12.86 -3.12 -13.34
N ALA A 322 12.62 -1.97 -12.71
CA ALA A 322 13.41 -1.53 -11.57
C ALA A 322 13.33 -2.52 -10.40
N GLU A 323 12.13 -3.06 -10.14
CA GLU A 323 11.91 -4.04 -9.08
C GLU A 323 12.68 -5.34 -9.37
N ILE A 324 12.69 -5.82 -10.62
CA ILE A 324 13.45 -7.00 -11.05
C ILE A 324 14.96 -6.76 -10.93
N GLU A 325 15.46 -5.61 -11.36
CA GLU A 325 16.89 -5.26 -11.27
C GLU A 325 17.36 -5.17 -9.81
N GLU A 326 16.54 -4.56 -8.95
CA GLU A 326 16.83 -4.48 -7.51
C GLU A 326 16.81 -5.87 -6.87
N ALA A 327 15.82 -6.69 -7.22
CA ALA A 327 15.70 -8.06 -6.74
C ALA A 327 16.92 -8.91 -7.16
N ASN A 328 17.36 -8.80 -8.41
CA ASN A 328 18.57 -9.46 -8.91
C ASN A 328 19.84 -9.00 -8.19
N ARG A 329 19.95 -7.69 -7.89
CA ARG A 329 21.09 -7.14 -7.14
C ARG A 329 21.16 -7.71 -5.73
N ARG A 330 20.03 -7.80 -5.03
CA ARG A 330 19.96 -8.38 -3.68
C ARG A 330 20.42 -9.85 -3.67
N ILE A 331 20.06 -10.63 -4.70
CA ILE A 331 20.57 -12.00 -4.83
C ILE A 331 22.10 -12.01 -4.99
N MET A 332 22.64 -11.15 -5.87
CA MET A 332 24.09 -11.09 -6.07
C MET A 332 24.84 -10.69 -4.80
N GLU A 333 24.31 -9.74 -4.03
CA GLU A 333 24.86 -9.33 -2.72
C GLU A 333 24.85 -10.50 -1.73
N ILE A 334 23.72 -11.21 -1.59
CA ILE A 334 23.62 -12.40 -0.72
C ILE A 334 24.61 -13.48 -1.17
N TYR A 335 24.74 -13.72 -2.48
CA TYR A 335 25.67 -14.71 -3.01
C TYR A 335 27.14 -14.32 -2.76
N GLN A 336 27.47 -13.04 -2.86
CA GLN A 336 28.79 -12.52 -2.51
C GLN A 336 29.08 -12.66 -1.02
N GLU A 337 28.11 -12.35 -0.14
CA GLU A 337 28.26 -12.55 1.31
C GLU A 337 28.46 -14.03 1.68
N ILE A 338 27.75 -14.94 1.00
CA ILE A 338 27.92 -16.38 1.18
C ILE A 338 29.32 -16.81 0.70
N GLN A 339 29.76 -16.35 -0.47
CA GLN A 339 31.11 -16.64 -0.98
C GLN A 339 32.23 -16.02 -0.13
N GLU A 340 32.04 -14.83 0.45
CA GLU A 340 33.02 -14.25 1.37
C GLU A 340 33.09 -15.01 2.70
N LYS A 341 31.98 -15.59 3.18
CA LYS A 341 31.98 -16.49 4.34
C LYS A 341 32.60 -17.86 4.06
N ASP A 342 32.41 -18.40 2.86
CA ASP A 342 33.03 -19.66 2.43
C ASP A 342 34.50 -19.51 2.02
N ARG A 343 35.04 -18.28 2.01
CA ARG A 343 36.49 -18.01 2.02
C ARG A 343 37.13 -18.17 3.40
N ASN A 344 36.47 -18.85 4.34
CA ASN A 344 37.19 -19.57 5.39
C ASN A 344 37.88 -20.77 4.74
N TYR A 345 39.04 -20.50 4.13
CA TYR A 345 39.93 -21.52 3.59
C TYR A 345 40.10 -22.64 4.63
N LEU A 346 40.12 -23.90 4.19
CA LEU A 346 40.40 -25.07 5.06
C LEU A 346 41.66 -24.88 5.95
N ILE A 347 42.52 -23.94 5.58
CA ILE A 347 43.72 -23.51 6.31
C ILE A 347 43.44 -22.70 7.59
N ASP A 348 42.32 -22.00 7.66
CA ASP A 348 41.93 -21.16 8.82
C ASP A 348 41.13 -21.96 9.86
N ALA A 349 40.71 -23.19 9.54
CA ALA A 349 40.12 -24.15 10.49
C ALA A 349 41.16 -25.10 11.11
N LEU A 350 42.43 -25.04 10.69
CA LEU A 350 43.51 -25.87 11.18
C LEU A 350 44.17 -25.21 12.43
N PRO A 351 44.53 -25.98 13.47
CA PRO A 351 45.31 -25.47 14.59
C PRO A 351 46.62 -24.82 14.13
N ASP A 352 47.06 -23.75 14.80
CA ASP A 352 48.24 -22.95 14.42
C ASP A 352 49.52 -23.79 14.17
N GLU A 353 49.66 -24.90 14.90
CA GLU A 353 50.77 -25.85 14.73
C GLU A 353 50.74 -26.57 13.39
N ALA A 354 49.56 -26.99 12.91
CA ALA A 354 49.40 -27.67 11.62
C ALA A 354 49.60 -26.71 10.45
N ARG A 355 49.15 -25.46 10.59
CA ARG A 355 49.35 -24.40 9.58
C ARG A 355 50.84 -24.13 9.34
N ARG A 356 51.64 -23.99 10.41
CA ARG A 356 53.09 -23.78 10.32
C ARG A 356 53.83 -24.97 9.70
N GLN A 357 53.37 -26.20 9.96
CA GLN A 357 53.96 -27.40 9.37
C GLN A 357 53.71 -27.48 7.86
N ILE A 358 52.50 -27.13 7.40
CA ILE A 358 52.15 -27.12 5.98
C ILE A 358 52.93 -26.02 5.23
N GLU A 359 53.02 -24.81 5.78
CA GLU A 359 53.81 -23.71 5.19
C GLU A 359 55.31 -24.07 5.09
N ALA A 360 55.86 -24.77 6.10
CA ALA A 360 57.26 -25.23 6.08
C ALA A 360 57.52 -26.34 5.06
N LEU A 361 56.53 -27.17 4.74
CA LEU A 361 56.62 -28.21 3.71
C LEU A 361 56.53 -27.61 2.30
N VAL A 362 55.59 -26.68 2.07
CA VAL A 362 55.42 -25.97 0.80
C VAL A 362 56.64 -25.10 0.47
N GLY A 363 57.28 -24.49 1.48
CA GLY A 363 58.53 -23.75 1.31
C GLY A 363 59.71 -24.63 0.88
N LYS A 364 59.78 -25.87 1.40
CA LYS A 364 60.85 -26.83 1.05
C LYS A 364 60.68 -27.45 -0.33
N GLU A 365 59.45 -27.72 -0.78
CA GLU A 365 59.20 -28.20 -2.16
C GLU A 365 59.59 -27.16 -3.22
N ASN A 366 59.35 -25.87 -2.96
CA ASN A 366 59.73 -24.79 -3.88
C ASN A 366 61.24 -24.54 -3.96
N GLU A 367 62.01 -24.83 -2.91
CA GLU A 367 63.48 -24.78 -2.96
C GLU A 367 64.10 -26.00 -3.65
N THR A 368 63.39 -27.15 -3.67
CA THR A 368 63.89 -28.38 -4.31
C THR A 368 63.62 -28.39 -5.82
N ASN A 369 62.59 -27.68 -6.29
CA ASN A 369 62.28 -27.52 -7.71
C ASN A 369 63.06 -26.39 -8.42
N ASN A 370 63.86 -25.61 -7.68
CA ASN A 370 64.62 -24.48 -8.22
C ASN A 370 66.15 -24.68 -8.13
N LYS A 371 66.61 -25.94 -7.98
CA LYS A 371 68.01 -26.35 -8.02
C LYS A 371 68.29 -27.30 -9.17
#